data_AF-A0A7C5SVG2-F1
#
_entry.id   AF-A0A7C5SVG2-F1
#
_cell.length_a   1.000
_cell.length_b   1.000
_cell.length_c   1.000
_cell.angle_alpha   90.00
_cell.angle_beta   90.00
_cell.angle_gamma   90.00
#
_symmetry.space_group_name_H-M   'P 1'
#
loop_
_entity.id
_entity.type
_entity.pdbx_description
1 polymer ?
#
loop_
_entity_poly.entity_id
_entity_poly.type
_entity_poly.pdbx_seq_one_letter_code
_entity_poly.pdbx_strand_id
1 'polypeptide(L)'
;MYLTKEEEEILSGEYGPEYQKAIKALVKLGEAMGAEKLVNITHAHISGISYRNIGDAGLEFIEELSKVRVKVFSTCNPAGFDLELWKSLNVPRDFFVKQLRIINALSKMGVKTTCTCTPYYIRKPSFGEHLAWGESSAVLYANTVYGARTNREGGPSSLFAALIGKTPYIGMHLSENRKPRIIINVEVSVEEQAYASTLGFVIGEVAKNRIPYIKIVFSSRNKLDLVKALCAGVGTSSP
;
A
#
# COMPACT_ATOMS: atom_id res chain seq x y z
N MET A 1 23.38 4.66 1.13
CA MET A 1 22.27 5.47 0.58
C MET A 1 22.55 6.94 0.89
N TYR A 2 22.29 7.88 -0.03
CA TYR A 2 22.41 9.32 0.21
C TYR A 2 21.21 9.85 0.99
N LEU A 3 21.48 10.64 2.03
CA LEU A 3 20.48 11.33 2.83
C LEU A 3 20.66 12.84 2.71
N THR A 4 19.55 13.56 2.65
CA THR A 4 19.53 15.02 2.80
C THR A 4 19.80 15.42 4.25
N LYS A 5 20.19 16.67 4.48
CA LYS A 5 20.40 17.20 5.84
C LYS A 5 19.21 16.96 6.77
N GLU A 6 17.98 17.24 6.32
CA GLU A 6 16.77 16.98 7.13
C GLU A 6 16.64 15.50 7.50
N GLU A 7 16.97 14.59 6.58
CA GLU A 7 16.91 13.15 6.84
C GLU A 7 17.99 12.70 7.83
N GLU A 8 19.19 13.29 7.78
CA GLU A 8 20.26 13.04 8.75
C GLU A 8 19.88 13.55 10.15
N GLU A 9 19.25 14.72 10.26
CA GLU A 9 18.75 15.27 11.53
C GLU A 9 17.61 14.41 12.12
N ILE A 10 16.69 13.90 11.28
CA ILE A 10 15.67 12.96 11.77
C ILE A 10 16.34 11.65 12.23
N LEU A 11 17.35 11.16 11.50
CA LEU A 11 18.07 9.93 11.84
C LEU A 11 18.93 10.07 13.10
N SER A 12 19.48 11.26 13.38
CA SER A 12 20.21 11.56 14.62
C SER A 12 19.30 11.66 15.83
N GLY A 13 17.99 11.91 15.61
CA GLY A 13 16.95 11.93 16.64
C GLY A 13 16.47 13.32 17.04
N GLU A 14 16.87 14.37 16.31
CA GLU A 14 16.49 15.76 16.61
C GLU A 14 14.98 16.01 16.55
N TYR A 15 14.26 15.19 15.77
CA TYR A 15 12.80 15.27 15.62
C TYR A 15 12.05 14.32 16.58
N GLY A 16 12.74 13.61 17.46
CA GLY A 16 12.15 12.71 18.44
C GLY A 16 12.21 11.22 18.05
N PRO A 17 12.05 10.32 19.03
CA PRO A 17 12.37 8.90 18.88
C PRO A 17 11.45 8.15 17.91
N GLU A 18 10.19 8.55 17.78
CA GLU A 18 9.24 7.90 16.86
C GLU A 18 9.59 8.18 15.39
N TYR A 19 9.94 9.42 15.04
CA TYR A 19 10.42 9.74 13.69
C TYR A 19 11.80 9.13 13.43
N GLN A 20 12.69 9.12 14.43
CA GLN A 20 13.99 8.45 14.31
C GLN A 20 13.83 6.96 14.00
N LYS A 21 12.93 6.27 14.72
CA LYS A 21 12.61 4.85 14.48
C LYS A 21 12.11 4.64 13.05
N ALA A 22 11.21 5.50 12.58
CA ALA A 22 10.64 5.42 11.24
C ALA A 22 11.70 5.60 10.15
N ILE A 23 12.50 6.68 10.20
CA ILE A 23 13.50 6.91 9.17
C ILE A 23 14.61 5.85 9.20
N LYS A 24 15.03 5.40 10.39
CA LYS A 24 16.03 4.34 10.54
C LYS A 24 15.57 3.03 9.88
N ALA A 25 14.29 2.70 9.97
CA ALA A 25 13.72 1.54 9.31
C ALA A 25 13.73 1.69 7.78
N LEU A 26 13.30 2.85 7.26
CA LEU A 26 13.33 3.13 5.82
C LEU A 26 14.76 3.15 5.26
N VAL A 27 15.71 3.71 6.00
CA VAL A 27 17.13 3.73 5.63
C VAL A 27 17.68 2.32 5.52
N LYS A 28 17.48 1.50 6.55
CA LYS A 28 17.93 0.10 6.54
C LYS A 28 17.28 -0.71 5.41
N LEU A 29 15.99 -0.51 5.18
CA LEU A 29 15.28 -1.15 4.06
C LEU A 29 15.88 -0.71 2.72
N GLY A 30 16.12 0.59 2.55
CA GLY A 30 16.74 1.15 1.36
C GLY A 30 18.13 0.56 1.13
N GLU A 31 19.00 0.57 2.14
CA GLU A 31 20.36 0.02 2.05
C GLU A 31 20.35 -1.48 1.70
N ALA A 32 19.50 -2.27 2.36
CA ALA A 32 19.37 -3.70 2.09
C ALA A 32 18.89 -4.00 0.66
N MET A 33 18.14 -3.09 0.05
CA MET A 33 17.60 -3.23 -1.30
C MET A 33 18.37 -2.43 -2.37
N GLY A 34 19.49 -1.79 -2.00
CA GLY A 34 20.31 -1.02 -2.93
C GLY A 34 19.73 0.33 -3.35
N ALA A 35 18.90 0.97 -2.51
CA ALA A 35 18.39 2.30 -2.75
C ALA A 35 19.51 3.35 -2.74
N GLU A 36 19.51 4.21 -3.75
CA GLU A 36 20.45 5.33 -3.81
C GLU A 36 20.05 6.47 -2.86
N LYS A 37 18.75 6.69 -2.66
CA LYS A 37 18.17 7.79 -1.86
C LYS A 37 16.75 7.47 -1.41
N LEU A 38 16.18 8.33 -0.57
CA LEU A 38 14.74 8.41 -0.35
C LEU A 38 14.09 9.33 -1.39
N VAL A 39 12.82 9.07 -1.71
CA VAL A 39 11.99 9.92 -2.59
C VAL A 39 10.76 10.39 -1.85
N ASN A 40 10.39 11.66 -2.08
CA ASN A 40 9.16 12.22 -1.52
C ASN A 40 7.95 11.44 -2.03
N ILE A 41 7.04 11.13 -1.12
CA ILE A 41 5.71 10.61 -1.46
C ILE A 41 4.67 11.68 -1.18
N THR A 42 3.51 11.55 -1.81
CA THR A 42 2.40 12.48 -1.58
C THR A 42 1.22 11.80 -0.89
N HIS A 43 1.14 10.47 -0.94
CA HIS A 43 0.06 9.66 -0.38
C HIS A 43 0.62 8.37 0.21
N ALA A 44 0.32 8.12 1.49
CA ALA A 44 0.51 6.81 2.10
C ALA A 44 -0.83 6.07 2.30
N HIS A 45 -0.85 4.78 1.99
CA HIS A 45 -1.98 3.91 2.29
C HIS A 45 -1.53 2.75 3.16
N ILE A 46 -1.84 2.86 4.46
CA ILE A 46 -1.31 2.02 5.50
C ILE A 46 -2.05 0.68 5.51
N SER A 47 -1.30 -0.41 5.31
CA SER A 47 -1.82 -1.77 5.38
C SER A 47 -1.45 -2.46 6.70
N GLY A 48 -1.96 -3.68 6.90
CA GLY A 48 -1.64 -4.46 8.09
C GLY A 48 -2.22 -3.87 9.39
N ILE A 49 -3.40 -3.26 9.33
CA ILE A 49 -4.04 -2.62 10.51
C ILE A 49 -5.06 -3.52 11.21
N SER A 50 -5.21 -4.77 10.77
CA SER A 50 -6.11 -5.73 11.39
C SER A 50 -5.47 -6.32 12.63
N TYR A 51 -6.16 -6.25 13.78
CA TYR A 51 -5.70 -6.87 15.02
C TYR A 51 -5.49 -8.39 14.86
N ARG A 52 -6.25 -9.04 13.97
CA ARG A 52 -6.06 -10.47 13.63
C ARG A 52 -4.65 -10.78 13.16
N ASN A 53 -4.08 -9.87 12.37
CA ASN A 53 -2.82 -10.10 11.68
C ASN A 53 -1.63 -9.68 12.54
N ILE A 54 -1.78 -8.61 13.33
CA ILE A 54 -0.65 -7.98 14.02
C ILE A 54 -0.60 -8.25 15.52
N GLY A 55 -1.71 -8.72 16.12
CA GLY A 55 -1.81 -9.02 17.54
C GLY A 55 -1.46 -7.84 18.45
N ASP A 56 -1.18 -8.16 19.71
CA ASP A 56 -0.86 -7.15 20.74
C ASP A 56 0.43 -6.38 20.42
N ALA A 57 1.46 -7.07 19.91
CA ALA A 57 2.72 -6.42 19.53
C ALA A 57 2.54 -5.34 18.46
N GLY A 58 1.72 -5.60 17.43
CA GLY A 58 1.44 -4.61 16.40
C GLY A 58 0.54 -3.47 16.89
N LEU A 59 -0.41 -3.77 17.77
CA LEU A 59 -1.23 -2.75 18.43
C LEU A 59 -0.37 -1.78 19.25
N GLU A 60 0.48 -2.31 20.13
CA GLU A 60 1.39 -1.53 20.98
C GLU A 60 2.35 -0.70 20.12
N PHE A 61 2.87 -1.28 19.05
CA PHE A 61 3.74 -0.60 18.10
C PHE A 61 3.05 0.60 17.41
N ILE A 62 1.81 0.45 16.96
CA ILE A 62 1.04 1.54 16.33
C ILE A 62 0.69 2.62 17.38
N GLU A 63 0.34 2.22 18.61
CA GLU A 63 0.09 3.15 19.71
C GLU A 63 1.34 3.94 20.10
N GLU A 64 2.52 3.31 20.11
CA GLU A 64 3.80 3.98 20.34
C GLU A 64 4.05 5.09 19.32
N LEU A 65 3.86 4.79 18.03
CA LEU A 65 4.03 5.75 16.93
C LEU A 65 2.96 6.85 16.93
N SER A 66 1.84 6.66 17.64
CA SER A 66 0.73 7.63 17.70
C SER A 66 1.04 8.93 18.45
N LYS A 67 2.26 9.07 18.99
CA LYS A 67 2.75 10.29 19.65
C LYS A 67 3.19 11.36 18.65
N VAL A 68 3.42 10.99 17.40
CA VAL A 68 3.80 11.90 16.31
C VAL A 68 2.74 11.87 15.21
N ARG A 69 2.85 12.78 14.22
CA ARG A 69 1.88 12.90 13.14
C ARG A 69 2.46 12.52 11.78
N VAL A 70 1.60 12.03 10.88
CA VAL A 70 1.99 11.78 9.49
C VAL A 70 2.33 13.09 8.78
N LYS A 71 3.36 13.09 7.93
CA LYS A 71 3.80 14.26 7.14
C LYS A 71 3.04 14.42 5.82
N VAL A 72 2.34 13.38 5.37
CA VAL A 72 1.63 13.35 4.07
C VAL A 72 0.19 12.85 4.22
N PHE A 73 -0.65 13.13 3.22
CA PHE A 73 -2.02 12.63 3.17
C PHE A 73 -2.02 11.10 3.31
N SER A 74 -2.69 10.59 4.33
CA SER A 74 -2.62 9.18 4.70
C SER A 74 -4.01 8.59 4.91
N THR A 75 -4.16 7.35 4.48
CA THR A 75 -5.39 6.54 4.57
C THR A 75 -5.02 5.14 5.05
N CYS A 76 -5.99 4.30 5.41
CA CYS A 76 -5.71 2.93 5.84
C CYS A 76 -6.61 1.88 5.16
N ASN A 77 -6.07 0.67 5.09
CA ASN A 77 -6.79 -0.55 4.73
C ASN A 77 -7.98 -0.80 5.66
N PRO A 78 -8.89 -1.72 5.30
CA PRO A 78 -9.98 -2.13 6.17
C PRO A 78 -9.48 -2.72 7.49
N ALA A 79 -10.29 -2.52 8.53
CA ALA A 79 -10.19 -3.30 9.76
C ALA A 79 -10.50 -4.78 9.48
N GLY A 80 -10.21 -5.67 10.44
CA GLY A 80 -10.45 -7.11 10.28
C GLY A 80 -11.92 -7.53 10.15
N PHE A 81 -12.86 -6.61 10.36
CA PHE A 81 -14.30 -6.80 10.35
C PHE A 81 -14.98 -5.43 10.28
N ASP A 82 -16.30 -5.42 10.07
CA ASP A 82 -17.09 -4.19 10.06
C ASP A 82 -17.25 -3.63 11.49
N LEU A 83 -16.76 -2.39 11.71
CA LEU A 83 -16.73 -1.77 13.03
C LEU A 83 -18.13 -1.39 13.56
N GLU A 84 -19.13 -1.26 12.69
CA GLU A 84 -20.52 -0.94 13.07
C GLU A 84 -21.31 -2.22 13.34
N LEU A 85 -21.08 -3.25 12.51
CA LEU A 85 -21.79 -4.53 12.57
C LEU A 85 -21.09 -5.60 13.43
N TRP A 86 -20.04 -5.24 14.18
CA TRP A 86 -19.23 -6.21 14.95
C TRP A 86 -20.07 -7.12 15.87
N LYS A 87 -21.14 -6.59 16.47
CA LYS A 87 -22.05 -7.36 17.34
C LYS A 87 -22.85 -8.40 16.55
N SER A 88 -23.43 -8.03 15.41
CA SER A 88 -24.21 -8.95 14.58
C SER A 88 -23.34 -10.00 13.90
N LEU A 89 -22.06 -9.67 13.67
CA LEU A 89 -21.03 -10.59 13.19
C LEU A 89 -20.45 -11.49 14.30
N ASN A 90 -20.96 -11.41 15.53
CA ASN A 90 -20.47 -12.17 16.70
C ASN A 90 -18.97 -11.99 16.97
N VAL A 91 -18.42 -10.80 16.70
CA VAL A 91 -17.02 -10.48 17.01
C VAL A 91 -16.86 -10.37 18.54
N PRO A 92 -15.89 -11.07 19.16
CA PRO A 92 -15.66 -10.95 20.60
C PRO A 92 -15.34 -9.51 21.01
N ARG A 93 -15.93 -9.06 22.14
CA ARG A 93 -15.77 -7.67 22.62
C ARG A 93 -14.32 -7.26 22.80
N ASP A 94 -13.47 -8.14 23.35
CA ASP A 94 -12.04 -7.86 23.52
C ASP A 94 -11.34 -7.60 22.18
N PHE A 95 -11.62 -8.45 21.19
CA PHE A 95 -11.10 -8.30 19.83
C PHE A 95 -11.54 -6.96 19.20
N PHE A 96 -12.81 -6.59 19.38
CA PHE A 96 -13.34 -5.31 18.94
C PHE A 96 -12.62 -4.11 19.57
N VAL A 97 -12.45 -4.13 20.89
CA VAL A 97 -11.78 -3.05 21.64
C VAL A 97 -10.33 -2.89 21.16
N LYS A 98 -9.60 -3.99 20.97
CA LYS A 98 -8.22 -3.95 20.48
C LYS A 98 -8.13 -3.42 19.04
N GLN A 99 -9.05 -3.82 18.16
CA GLN A 99 -9.11 -3.25 16.82
C GLN A 99 -9.42 -1.74 16.82
N LEU A 100 -10.32 -1.27 17.70
CA LEU A 100 -10.61 0.16 17.83
C LEU A 100 -9.42 0.97 18.32
N ARG A 101 -8.60 0.41 19.23
CA ARG A 101 -7.36 1.06 19.68
C ARG A 101 -6.40 1.33 18.51
N ILE A 102 -6.25 0.37 17.58
CA ILE A 102 -5.47 0.57 16.35
C ILE A 102 -6.02 1.74 15.52
N ILE A 103 -7.33 1.75 15.28
CA ILE A 103 -8.00 2.79 14.48
C ILE A 103 -7.83 4.17 15.14
N ASN A 104 -8.00 4.26 16.46
CA ASN A 104 -7.83 5.49 17.22
C ASN A 104 -6.38 5.99 17.20
N ALA A 105 -5.40 5.09 17.31
CA ALA A 105 -3.99 5.43 17.20
C ALA A 105 -3.64 6.01 15.82
N LEU A 106 -4.14 5.41 14.73
CA LEU A 106 -4.00 5.95 13.37
C LEU A 106 -4.68 7.31 13.22
N SER A 107 -5.91 7.46 13.71
CA SER A 107 -6.63 8.73 13.69
C SER A 107 -5.87 9.84 14.42
N LYS A 108 -5.30 9.54 15.59
CA LYS A 108 -4.47 10.46 16.38
C LYS A 108 -3.23 10.95 15.62
N MET A 109 -2.61 10.09 14.81
CA MET A 109 -1.50 10.49 13.92
C MET A 109 -1.94 11.43 12.77
N GLY A 110 -3.25 11.55 12.52
CA GLY A 110 -3.80 12.30 11.38
C GLY A 110 -4.09 11.44 10.15
N VAL A 111 -4.10 10.11 10.28
CA VAL A 111 -4.52 9.20 9.20
C VAL A 111 -6.03 9.28 9.05
N LYS A 112 -6.53 9.43 7.82
CA LYS A 112 -7.96 9.25 7.55
C LYS A 112 -8.30 7.77 7.64
N THR A 113 -9.08 7.38 8.65
CA THR A 113 -9.49 6.00 8.92
C THR A 113 -10.59 5.54 7.95
N THR A 114 -10.26 5.54 6.66
CA THR A 114 -11.19 5.24 5.55
C THR A 114 -11.56 3.77 5.45
N CYS A 115 -10.76 2.88 6.06
CA CYS A 115 -10.99 1.44 6.11
C CYS A 115 -11.35 0.82 4.75
N THR A 116 -10.56 1.10 3.71
CA THR A 116 -10.86 0.71 2.32
C THR A 116 -9.64 0.11 1.64
N CYS A 117 -9.84 -0.92 0.82
CA CYS A 117 -8.80 -1.43 -0.10
C CYS A 117 -8.70 -0.61 -1.40
N THR A 118 -9.52 0.43 -1.55
CA THR A 118 -9.60 1.24 -2.78
C THR A 118 -9.28 2.72 -2.52
N PRO A 119 -8.05 3.04 -2.06
CA PRO A 119 -7.66 4.41 -1.70
C PRO A 119 -7.75 5.40 -2.87
N TYR A 120 -7.66 4.91 -4.11
CA TYR A 120 -7.81 5.72 -5.32
C TYR A 120 -9.21 6.33 -5.49
N TYR A 121 -10.23 5.83 -4.79
CA TYR A 121 -11.54 6.49 -4.73
C TYR A 121 -11.60 7.63 -3.71
N ILE A 122 -10.73 7.60 -2.70
CA ILE A 122 -10.59 8.68 -1.73
C ILE A 122 -9.75 9.81 -2.33
N ARG A 123 -8.66 9.46 -3.00
CA ARG A 123 -7.79 10.39 -3.72
C ARG A 123 -7.18 9.70 -4.94
N LYS A 124 -7.49 10.23 -6.12
CA LYS A 124 -6.93 9.74 -7.38
C LYS A 124 -5.45 10.14 -7.49
N PRO A 125 -4.53 9.19 -7.72
CA PRO A 125 -3.14 9.51 -8.00
C PRO A 125 -2.97 10.24 -9.33
N SER A 126 -1.91 11.04 -9.43
CA SER A 126 -1.45 11.67 -10.67
C SER A 126 -0.38 10.83 -11.36
N PHE A 127 -0.21 11.03 -12.67
CA PHE A 127 0.84 10.36 -13.43
C PHE A 127 2.24 10.71 -12.90
N GLY A 128 3.07 9.69 -12.69
CA GLY A 128 4.44 9.85 -12.18
C GLY A 128 4.54 10.15 -10.69
N GLU A 129 3.42 10.30 -9.99
CA GLU A 129 3.38 10.58 -8.55
C GLU A 129 3.92 9.39 -7.73
N HIS A 130 4.75 9.68 -6.73
CA HIS A 130 5.28 8.68 -5.81
C HIS A 130 4.33 8.48 -4.61
N LEU A 131 3.97 7.24 -4.34
CA LEU A 131 3.08 6.82 -3.25
C LEU A 131 3.76 5.75 -2.40
N ALA A 132 3.27 5.54 -1.18
CA ALA A 132 3.65 4.39 -0.35
C ALA A 132 2.39 3.61 0.04
N TRP A 133 1.95 2.70 -0.82
CA TRP A 133 0.72 1.92 -0.62
C TRP A 133 1.03 0.46 -0.28
N GLY A 134 0.41 -0.03 0.80
CA GLY A 134 0.57 -1.42 1.22
C GLY A 134 -0.53 -2.38 0.76
N GLU A 135 -1.54 -1.89 0.03
CA GLU A 135 -2.65 -2.70 -0.50
C GLU A 135 -2.32 -3.28 -1.87
N SER A 136 -2.27 -4.61 -1.96
CA SER A 136 -1.86 -5.35 -3.15
C SER A 136 -2.58 -4.97 -4.45
N SER A 137 -3.90 -4.97 -4.43
CA SER A 137 -4.72 -4.67 -5.62
C SER A 137 -4.63 -3.20 -6.01
N ALA A 138 -4.63 -2.31 -5.01
CA ALA A 138 -4.54 -0.87 -5.21
C ALA A 138 -3.18 -0.44 -5.77
N VAL A 139 -2.09 -1.10 -5.36
CA VAL A 139 -0.74 -0.88 -5.90
C VAL A 139 -0.70 -1.17 -7.38
N LEU A 140 -1.23 -2.32 -7.82
CA LEU A 140 -1.30 -2.68 -9.23
C LEU A 140 -2.18 -1.70 -10.01
N TYR A 141 -3.33 -1.33 -9.45
CA TYR A 141 -4.24 -0.37 -10.07
C TYR A 141 -3.61 1.03 -10.20
N ALA A 142 -2.90 1.50 -9.17
CA ALA A 142 -2.18 2.79 -9.18
C ALA A 142 -1.11 2.85 -10.28
N ASN A 143 -0.30 1.80 -10.37
CA ASN A 143 0.76 1.72 -11.38
C ASN A 143 0.20 1.58 -12.80
N THR A 144 -0.90 0.84 -12.96
CA THR A 144 -1.48 0.51 -14.29
C THR A 144 -2.39 1.61 -14.83
N VAL A 145 -3.33 2.10 -14.02
CA VAL A 145 -4.38 3.03 -14.48
C VAL A 145 -3.93 4.47 -14.39
N TYR A 146 -3.24 4.85 -13.32
CA TYR A 146 -2.82 6.22 -13.09
C TYR A 146 -1.38 6.50 -13.51
N GLY A 147 -0.57 5.46 -13.75
CA GLY A 147 0.86 5.64 -14.01
C GLY A 147 1.62 6.20 -12.79
N ALA A 148 1.05 6.06 -11.59
CA ALA A 148 1.73 6.40 -10.35
C ALA A 148 2.84 5.39 -10.05
N ARG A 149 3.67 5.70 -9.07
CA ARG A 149 4.89 4.97 -8.69
C ARG A 149 4.76 4.53 -7.24
N THR A 150 4.51 3.25 -7.03
CA THR A 150 4.46 2.65 -5.68
C THR A 150 4.88 1.19 -5.75
N ASN A 151 5.67 0.77 -4.77
CA ASN A 151 5.92 -0.63 -4.49
C ASN A 151 4.72 -1.25 -3.76
N ARG A 152 4.77 -2.57 -3.56
CA ARG A 152 3.92 -3.28 -2.60
C ARG A 152 4.53 -3.10 -1.21
N GLU A 153 4.23 -1.98 -0.57
CA GLU A 153 4.83 -1.64 0.72
C GLU A 153 4.40 -2.64 1.81
N GLY A 154 5.32 -3.01 2.70
CA GLY A 154 4.95 -3.71 3.92
C GLY A 154 4.11 -2.82 4.84
N GLY A 155 3.27 -3.41 5.70
CA GLY A 155 2.42 -2.67 6.64
C GLY A 155 3.21 -1.61 7.44
N PRO A 156 4.25 -2.01 8.21
CA PRO A 156 5.11 -1.06 8.92
C PRO A 156 5.82 -0.05 8.00
N SER A 157 6.29 -0.49 6.83
CA SER A 157 6.96 0.39 5.85
C SER A 157 6.06 1.53 5.40
N SER A 158 4.80 1.23 5.06
CA SER A 158 3.82 2.24 4.63
C SER A 158 3.49 3.26 5.73
N LEU A 159 3.47 2.85 7.00
CA LEU A 159 3.30 3.74 8.14
C LEU A 159 4.55 4.61 8.38
N PHE A 160 5.75 4.04 8.31
CA PHE A 160 6.98 4.81 8.40
C PHE A 160 7.10 5.83 7.27
N ALA A 161 6.75 5.45 6.04
CA ALA A 161 6.73 6.34 4.91
C ALA A 161 5.70 7.47 5.09
N ALA A 162 4.56 7.21 5.72
CA ALA A 162 3.58 8.24 6.09
C ALA A 162 4.14 9.25 7.10
N LEU A 163 4.87 8.77 8.11
CA LEU A 163 5.51 9.59 9.15
C LEU A 163 6.63 10.45 8.59
N ILE A 164 7.47 9.90 7.71
CA ILE A 164 8.62 10.62 7.13
C ILE A 164 8.23 11.44 5.90
N GLY A 165 7.15 11.08 5.21
CA GLY A 165 6.76 11.67 3.92
C GLY A 165 7.65 11.21 2.76
N LYS A 166 8.43 10.15 2.95
CA LYS A 166 9.36 9.61 1.95
C LYS A 166 9.42 8.08 2.00
N THR A 167 9.83 7.46 0.90
CA THR A 167 10.08 6.01 0.80
C THR A 167 11.40 5.75 0.06
N PRO A 168 12.07 4.60 0.22
CA PRO A 168 13.26 4.28 -0.57
C PRO A 168 13.02 4.31 -2.09
N TYR A 169 13.96 4.91 -2.83
CA TYR A 169 13.89 5.03 -4.29
C TYR A 169 14.31 3.73 -4.98
N ILE A 170 13.41 2.74 -4.95
CA ILE A 170 13.65 1.37 -5.44
C ILE A 170 12.41 0.80 -6.16
N GLY A 171 12.59 -0.34 -6.82
CA GLY A 171 11.48 -1.11 -7.39
C GLY A 171 10.70 -0.30 -8.41
N MET A 172 9.38 -0.19 -8.23
CA MET A 172 8.44 0.50 -9.13
C MET A 172 8.54 2.03 -9.11
N HIS A 173 9.37 2.59 -8.23
CA HIS A 173 9.77 4.00 -8.29
C HIS A 173 10.75 4.29 -9.43
N LEU A 174 11.53 3.29 -9.85
CA LEU A 174 12.52 3.37 -10.92
C LEU A 174 11.84 3.14 -12.29
N SER A 175 12.13 3.98 -13.28
CA SER A 175 11.47 3.91 -14.60
C SER A 175 11.86 2.66 -15.39
N GLU A 176 13.12 2.28 -15.31
CA GLU A 176 13.72 1.10 -15.91
C GLU A 176 13.06 -0.20 -15.43
N ASN A 177 12.64 -0.24 -14.16
CA ASN A 177 11.99 -1.41 -13.57
C ASN A 177 10.55 -1.59 -14.02
N ARG A 178 9.93 -0.58 -14.64
CA ARG A 178 8.52 -0.62 -15.09
C ARG A 178 8.35 -1.18 -16.50
N LYS A 179 9.45 -1.48 -17.21
CA LYS A 179 9.40 -2.03 -18.56
C LYS A 179 8.78 -3.44 -18.53
N PRO A 180 7.78 -3.73 -19.38
CA PRO A 180 7.22 -5.07 -19.46
C PRO A 180 8.29 -6.11 -19.82
N ARG A 181 8.19 -7.29 -19.20
CA ARG A 181 9.11 -8.43 -19.41
C ARG A 181 8.41 -9.64 -20.02
N ILE A 182 7.10 -9.55 -20.25
CA ILE A 182 6.30 -10.56 -20.94
C ILE A 182 5.10 -9.87 -21.60
N ILE A 183 4.69 -10.35 -22.78
CA ILE A 183 3.46 -9.94 -23.44
C ILE A 183 2.46 -11.07 -23.31
N ILE A 184 1.25 -10.76 -22.85
CA ILE A 184 0.15 -11.71 -22.73
C ILE A 184 -0.96 -11.25 -23.66
N ASN A 185 -1.26 -12.07 -24.67
CA ASN A 185 -2.37 -11.82 -25.59
C ASN A 185 -3.59 -12.58 -25.10
N VAL A 186 -4.67 -11.86 -24.83
CA VAL A 186 -5.95 -12.43 -24.39
C VAL A 186 -6.90 -12.34 -25.57
N GLU A 187 -7.22 -13.50 -26.15
CA GLU A 187 -8.04 -13.60 -27.38
C GLU A 187 -9.55 -13.66 -27.11
N VAL A 188 -9.94 -13.73 -25.83
CA VAL A 188 -11.34 -13.76 -25.41
C VAL A 188 -11.78 -12.39 -24.89
N SER A 189 -13.04 -12.01 -25.16
CA SER A 189 -13.63 -10.83 -24.52
C SER A 189 -13.85 -11.11 -23.03
N VAL A 190 -13.52 -10.13 -22.20
CA VAL A 190 -13.82 -10.17 -20.76
C VAL A 190 -14.90 -9.16 -20.48
N GLU A 191 -16.03 -9.64 -19.96
CA GLU A 191 -17.24 -8.84 -19.78
C GLU A 191 -17.68 -8.71 -18.32
N GLU A 192 -17.26 -9.65 -17.46
CA GLU A 192 -17.63 -9.68 -16.04
C GLU A 192 -16.42 -9.68 -15.12
N GLN A 193 -16.61 -9.15 -13.91
CA GLN A 193 -15.55 -9.05 -12.90
C GLN A 193 -15.03 -10.41 -12.44
N ALA A 194 -15.87 -11.45 -12.44
CA ALA A 194 -15.45 -12.81 -12.08
C ALA A 194 -14.41 -13.34 -13.08
N TYR A 195 -14.70 -13.27 -14.38
CA TYR A 195 -13.75 -13.65 -15.43
C TYR A 195 -12.47 -12.81 -15.39
N ALA A 196 -12.60 -11.49 -15.19
CA ALA A 196 -11.45 -10.61 -15.04
C ALA A 196 -10.56 -11.01 -13.85
N SER A 197 -11.17 -11.33 -12.70
CA SER A 197 -10.43 -11.76 -11.50
C SER A 197 -9.72 -13.10 -11.72
N THR A 198 -10.40 -14.09 -12.31
CA THR A 198 -9.81 -15.40 -12.61
C THR A 198 -8.68 -15.28 -13.63
N LEU A 199 -8.86 -14.49 -14.68
CA LEU A 199 -7.81 -14.21 -15.65
C LEU A 199 -6.62 -13.52 -14.96
N GLY A 200 -6.88 -12.57 -14.07
CA GLY A 200 -5.86 -11.90 -13.29
C GLY A 200 -5.05 -12.89 -12.44
N PHE A 201 -5.72 -13.83 -11.80
CA PHE A 201 -5.07 -14.90 -11.03
C PHE A 201 -4.14 -15.75 -11.91
N VAL A 202 -4.62 -16.23 -13.05
CA VAL A 202 -3.79 -17.01 -13.99
C VAL A 202 -2.60 -16.18 -14.50
N ILE A 203 -2.83 -14.89 -14.82
CA ILE A 203 -1.76 -13.99 -15.24
C ILE A 203 -0.71 -13.82 -14.16
N GLY A 204 -1.09 -13.69 -12.88
CA GLY A 204 -0.13 -13.58 -11.79
C GLY A 204 0.73 -14.84 -11.64
N GLU A 205 0.13 -16.03 -11.73
CA GLU A 205 0.86 -17.32 -11.71
C GLU A 205 1.83 -17.47 -12.89
N VAL A 206 1.40 -17.06 -14.09
CA VAL A 206 2.23 -17.11 -15.30
C VAL A 206 3.33 -16.06 -15.25
N ALA A 207 3.01 -14.81 -14.92
CA ALA A 207 3.93 -13.69 -14.95
C ALA A 207 5.00 -13.79 -13.84
N LYS A 208 4.64 -14.29 -12.66
CA LYS A 208 5.50 -14.34 -11.47
C LYS A 208 6.11 -12.96 -11.18
N ASN A 209 7.43 -12.84 -11.22
CA ASN A 209 8.18 -11.59 -11.01
C ASN A 209 8.38 -10.74 -12.28
N ARG A 210 7.75 -11.10 -13.40
CA ARG A 210 7.84 -10.37 -14.67
C ARG A 210 6.65 -9.44 -14.80
N ILE A 211 6.88 -8.17 -15.12
CA ILE A 211 5.80 -7.22 -15.38
C ILE A 211 5.11 -7.57 -16.70
N PRO A 212 3.81 -7.90 -16.71
CA PRO A 212 3.10 -8.26 -17.93
C PRO A 212 2.60 -7.02 -18.68
N TYR A 213 2.73 -7.04 -20.01
CA TYR A 213 1.96 -6.19 -20.91
C TYR A 213 0.78 -6.99 -21.44
N ILE A 214 -0.42 -6.66 -20.97
CA ILE A 214 -1.64 -7.42 -21.26
C ILE A 214 -2.35 -6.77 -22.45
N LYS A 215 -2.39 -7.47 -23.58
CA LYS A 215 -3.21 -7.11 -24.73
C LYS A 215 -4.56 -7.79 -24.59
N ILE A 216 -5.58 -7.02 -24.26
CA ILE A 216 -6.92 -7.51 -23.99
C ILE A 216 -7.96 -6.51 -24.50
N VAL A 217 -9.06 -7.04 -25.03
CA VAL A 217 -10.24 -6.26 -25.39
C VAL A 217 -11.29 -6.39 -24.28
N PHE A 218 -11.57 -5.28 -23.61
CA PHE A 218 -12.67 -5.21 -22.63
C PHE A 218 -13.96 -4.79 -23.34
N SER A 219 -15.10 -5.35 -22.94
CA SER A 219 -16.39 -4.81 -23.35
C SER A 219 -16.59 -3.41 -22.76
N SER A 220 -17.17 -2.49 -23.55
CA SER A 220 -17.01 -1.04 -23.35
C SER A 220 -17.68 -0.48 -22.10
N ARG A 221 -18.69 -1.14 -21.53
CA ARG A 221 -19.54 -0.53 -20.49
C ARG A 221 -18.89 -0.37 -19.12
N ASN A 222 -17.88 -1.17 -18.73
CA ASN A 222 -17.29 -1.14 -17.38
C ASN A 222 -15.78 -1.42 -17.33
N LYS A 223 -15.02 -0.93 -18.33
CA LYS A 223 -13.59 -1.27 -18.49
C LYS A 223 -12.74 -1.09 -17.22
N LEU A 224 -12.92 -0.01 -16.45
CA LEU A 224 -12.11 0.23 -15.26
C LEU A 224 -12.42 -0.73 -14.10
N ASP A 225 -13.69 -1.15 -13.95
CA ASP A 225 -14.06 -2.16 -12.94
C ASP A 225 -13.48 -3.54 -13.30
N LEU A 226 -13.43 -3.86 -14.61
CA LEU A 226 -12.76 -5.08 -15.08
C LEU A 226 -11.25 -5.03 -14.85
N VAL A 227 -10.60 -3.88 -15.10
CA VAL A 227 -9.17 -3.69 -14.79
C VAL A 227 -8.92 -3.80 -13.28
N LYS A 228 -9.81 -3.26 -12.44
CA LYS A 228 -9.74 -3.39 -10.98
C LYS A 228 -9.82 -4.87 -10.56
N ALA A 229 -10.79 -5.60 -11.06
CA ALA A 229 -10.96 -7.03 -10.81
C ALA A 229 -9.74 -7.84 -11.27
N LEU A 230 -9.22 -7.54 -12.47
CA LEU A 230 -7.98 -8.12 -13.00
C LEU A 230 -6.79 -7.86 -12.06
N CYS A 231 -6.61 -6.63 -11.60
CA CYS A 231 -5.55 -6.26 -10.65
C CYS A 231 -5.67 -7.03 -9.32
N ALA A 232 -6.90 -7.23 -8.82
CA ALA A 232 -7.14 -8.02 -7.61
C ALA A 232 -6.72 -9.49 -7.80
N GLY A 233 -7.08 -10.10 -8.92
CA GLY A 233 -6.64 -11.45 -9.28
C GLY A 233 -5.12 -11.58 -9.37
N VAL A 234 -4.46 -10.65 -10.08
CA VAL A 234 -2.99 -10.63 -10.20
C VAL A 234 -2.35 -10.49 -8.82
N GLY A 235 -2.78 -9.53 -8.01
CA GLY A 235 -2.21 -9.28 -6.68
C GLY A 235 -2.36 -10.44 -5.68
N THR A 236 -3.30 -11.36 -5.95
CA THR A 236 -3.51 -12.56 -5.14
C THR A 236 -2.46 -13.64 -5.41
N SER A 237 -2.03 -13.79 -6.67
CA SER A 237 -1.21 -14.91 -7.14
C SER A 237 0.23 -14.51 -7.46
N SER A 238 0.50 -13.22 -7.69
CA SER A 238 1.84 -12.70 -7.94
C SER A 238 2.62 -12.50 -6.64
N PRO A 239 3.92 -12.83 -6.61
CA PRO A 239 4.80 -12.54 -5.48
C PRO A 239 4.86 -11.04 -5.17
#